data_AF-A0A1W6MST4-F1
#
_entry.id   AF-A0A1W6MST4-F1
#
_cell.length_a   1.000
_cell.length_b   1.000
_cell.length_c   1.000
_cell.angle_alpha   90.00
_cell.angle_beta   90.00
_cell.angle_gamma   90.00
#
_symmetry.space_group_name_H-M   'P 1'
#
loop_
_entity.id
_entity.type
_entity.pdbx_description
1 polymer ?
#
loop_
_entity_poly.entity_id
_entity_poly.type
_entity_poly.pdbx_seq_one_letter_code
_entity_poly.pdbx_strand_id
1 'polypeptide(L)'
;MAHRKHAFALLLSGALLIVGPAGAAELGPYFPLPGNLSVSGNTPREGLLKLQAAWLRNGLDNLAKAKKETEASLEKAKASNAKPEEIKALEDKLADIDKRRAGAEEELALGEDDGGGVETQRERKRVLLANVNQWIRDLGAQATKALKTAILSDGLEAMSAQREHAMLEERSDKLENATHDVTVEQWAATR
;
A
#
# COMPACT_ATOMS: atom_id res chain seq x y z
N MET A 1 26.72 -48.91 -31.02
CA MET A 1 27.99 -48.49 -30.40
C MET A 1 28.28 -47.06 -30.85
N ALA A 2 28.77 -46.09 -30.09
CA ALA A 2 28.98 -45.88 -28.67
C ALA A 2 29.25 -44.36 -28.52
N HIS A 3 28.81 -43.79 -27.40
CA HIS A 3 28.91 -42.41 -26.91
C HIS A 3 30.12 -41.54 -27.27
N ARG A 4 29.87 -40.21 -27.33
CA ARG A 4 30.53 -39.11 -26.56
C ARG A 4 29.84 -37.77 -26.90
N LYS A 5 29.00 -37.20 -26.01
CA LYS A 5 29.29 -36.22 -24.92
C LYS A 5 29.98 -34.94 -25.39
N HIS A 6 29.24 -33.82 -25.37
CA HIS A 6 29.54 -32.45 -24.89
C HIS A 6 28.23 -31.64 -25.09
N ALA A 7 27.36 -31.44 -24.10
CA ALA A 7 27.46 -30.45 -23.02
C ALA A 7 27.92 -29.06 -23.52
N PHE A 8 26.95 -28.22 -23.90
CA PHE A 8 27.09 -26.77 -23.75
C PHE A 8 25.77 -26.22 -23.21
N ALA A 9 25.80 -25.93 -21.91
CA ALA A 9 24.83 -25.09 -21.25
C ALA A 9 24.94 -23.68 -21.83
N LEU A 10 23.81 -23.14 -22.28
CA LEU A 10 23.63 -21.69 -22.36
C LEU A 10 22.48 -21.37 -21.43
N LEU A 11 22.87 -21.11 -20.18
CA LEU A 11 22.12 -20.35 -19.19
C LEU A 11 21.65 -19.06 -19.87
N LEU A 12 20.40 -19.02 -20.33
CA LEU A 12 19.69 -17.75 -20.44
C LEU A 12 19.43 -17.28 -19.01
N SER A 13 20.44 -16.60 -18.45
CA SER A 13 20.27 -15.60 -17.41
C SER A 13 19.48 -14.43 -18.02
N GLY A 14 18.19 -14.65 -18.24
CA GLY A 14 17.22 -13.58 -18.33
C GLY A 14 16.88 -13.23 -16.89
N ALA A 15 17.62 -12.27 -16.34
CA ALA A 15 17.22 -11.58 -15.13
C ALA A 15 15.85 -10.93 -15.39
N LEU A 16 14.77 -11.68 -15.15
CA LEU A 16 13.56 -11.07 -14.63
C LEU A 16 13.99 -10.45 -13.30
N LEU A 17 14.31 -9.17 -13.36
CA LEU A 17 14.06 -8.27 -12.26
C LEU A 17 12.57 -8.42 -11.95
N ILE A 18 12.26 -9.39 -11.10
CA ILE A 18 11.01 -9.41 -10.35
C ILE A 18 11.07 -8.10 -9.58
N VAL A 19 10.40 -7.08 -10.13
CA VAL A 19 9.96 -5.94 -9.36
C VAL A 19 9.08 -6.56 -8.28
N GLY A 20 9.68 -6.78 -7.10
CA GLY A 20 8.93 -7.14 -5.91
C GLY A 20 7.85 -6.10 -5.63
N PRO A 21 6.80 -6.43 -4.86
CA PRO A 21 5.50 -5.77 -4.81
C PRO A 21 5.49 -4.41 -4.10
N ALA A 22 6.53 -3.58 -4.24
CA ALA A 22 6.39 -2.19 -3.83
C ALA A 22 5.41 -1.48 -4.76
N GLY A 23 4.31 -1.02 -4.17
CA GLY A 23 3.33 -0.17 -4.85
C GLY A 23 2.13 -0.93 -5.41
N ALA A 24 1.81 -2.13 -4.93
CA ALA A 24 0.52 -2.74 -5.24
C ALA A 24 -0.63 -2.03 -4.51
N ALA A 25 -0.48 -1.78 -3.21
CA ALA A 25 -1.38 -0.93 -2.45
C ALA A 25 -0.92 0.53 -2.57
N GLU A 26 -1.68 1.33 -3.32
CA GLU A 26 -1.50 2.77 -3.39
C GLU A 26 -2.68 3.46 -2.68
N LEU A 27 -2.41 4.59 -2.02
CA LEU A 27 -3.47 5.43 -1.48
C LEU A 27 -4.54 5.73 -2.54
N GLY A 28 -5.80 5.51 -2.17
CA GLY A 28 -6.91 5.67 -3.08
C GLY A 28 -8.24 5.20 -2.48
N PRO A 29 -9.29 5.03 -3.32
CA PRO A 29 -10.63 4.67 -2.84
C PRO A 29 -10.68 3.36 -2.06
N TYR A 30 -9.81 2.41 -2.41
CA TYR A 30 -9.75 1.10 -1.75
C TYR A 30 -8.82 1.12 -0.53
N PHE A 31 -7.71 1.85 -0.61
CA PHE A 31 -6.72 1.98 0.46
C PHE A 31 -6.66 3.44 0.93
N PRO A 32 -7.65 3.93 1.70
CA PRO A 32 -7.60 5.29 2.23
C PRO A 32 -6.46 5.44 3.23
N LEU A 33 -6.05 6.67 3.52
CA LEU A 33 -5.10 6.94 4.60
C LEU A 33 -5.62 6.28 5.91
N PRO A 34 -4.78 5.55 6.67
CA PRO A 34 -5.23 4.92 7.90
C PRO A 34 -5.81 5.97 8.87
N GLY A 35 -7.03 5.74 9.38
CA GLY A 35 -7.70 6.70 10.26
C GLY A 35 -7.02 6.85 11.63
N ASN A 36 -6.31 5.82 12.08
CA ASN A 36 -5.49 5.83 13.29
C ASN A 36 -4.05 5.47 12.92
N LEU A 37 -3.15 6.45 12.97
CA LEU A 37 -1.72 6.31 12.65
C LEU A 37 -0.85 6.14 13.91
N SER A 38 -1.45 5.67 15.00
CA SER A 38 -0.72 5.44 16.25
C SER A 38 0.25 4.26 16.09
N VAL A 39 1.55 4.57 16.11
CA VAL A 39 2.63 3.59 16.15
C VAL A 39 2.61 2.93 17.53
N SER A 40 1.94 1.79 17.63
CA SER A 40 1.74 1.06 18.89
C SER A 40 2.36 -0.33 18.84
N GLY A 41 3.18 -0.67 19.83
CA GLY A 41 3.93 -1.93 19.88
C GLY A 41 5.11 -1.83 20.83
N ASN A 42 5.90 -2.90 20.95
CA ASN A 42 7.09 -2.87 21.79
C ASN A 42 8.20 -2.04 21.15
N THR A 43 8.18 -1.92 19.82
CA THR A 43 9.12 -1.12 19.02
C THR A 43 8.38 -0.34 17.94
N PRO A 44 8.92 0.82 17.48
CA PRO A 44 8.39 1.53 16.33
C PRO A 44 8.27 0.68 15.07
N ARG A 45 9.25 -0.22 14.81
CA ARG A 45 9.16 -1.20 13.71
C ARG A 45 7.91 -2.07 13.80
N GLU A 46 7.65 -2.66 14.96
CA GLU A 46 6.44 -3.48 15.17
C GLU A 46 5.16 -2.66 14.99
N GLY A 47 5.14 -1.43 15.50
CA GLY A 47 3.99 -0.55 15.36
C GLY A 47 3.68 -0.19 13.90
N LEU A 48 4.71 0.14 13.12
CA LEU A 48 4.58 0.43 11.69
C LEU A 48 4.12 -0.81 10.89
N LEU A 49 4.67 -1.99 11.19
CA LEU A 49 4.24 -3.25 10.55
C LEU A 49 2.78 -3.58 10.86
N LYS A 50 2.34 -3.40 12.13
CA LYS A 50 0.93 -3.58 12.51
C LYS A 50 0.02 -2.60 11.79
N LEU A 51 0.46 -1.34 11.66
CA LEU A 51 -0.28 -0.30 10.96
C LEU A 51 -0.45 -0.64 9.47
N GLN A 52 0.62 -1.08 8.80
CA GLN A 52 0.57 -1.56 7.41
C GLN A 52 -0.35 -2.76 7.26
N ALA A 53 -0.23 -3.78 8.12
CA ALA A 53 -1.08 -4.97 8.06
C ALA A 53 -2.57 -4.61 8.23
N ALA A 54 -2.90 -3.73 9.19
CA ALA A 54 -4.27 -3.27 9.38
C ALA A 54 -4.80 -2.49 8.16
N TRP A 55 -3.98 -1.60 7.60
CA TRP A 55 -4.32 -0.84 6.40
C TRP A 55 -4.57 -1.74 5.18
N LEU A 56 -3.69 -2.72 4.93
CA LEU A 56 -3.83 -3.68 3.84
C LEU A 56 -5.09 -4.53 4.00
N ARG A 57 -5.37 -5.05 5.20
CA ARG A 57 -6.59 -5.84 5.47
C ARG A 57 -7.86 -5.02 5.23
N ASN A 58 -7.89 -3.77 5.70
CA ASN A 58 -9.02 -2.88 5.44
C ASN A 58 -9.20 -2.62 3.94
N GLY A 59 -8.10 -2.45 3.19
CA GLY A 59 -8.17 -2.27 1.75
C GLY A 59 -8.60 -3.51 0.98
N LEU A 60 -8.17 -4.70 1.42
CA LEU A 60 -8.65 -5.98 0.89
C LEU A 60 -10.16 -6.15 1.13
N ASP A 61 -10.67 -5.76 2.29
CA ASP A 61 -12.11 -5.74 2.56
C ASP A 61 -12.88 -4.78 1.64
N ASN A 62 -12.31 -3.59 1.38
CA ASN A 62 -12.90 -2.62 0.46
C ASN A 62 -12.90 -3.14 -0.99
N LEU A 63 -11.82 -3.78 -1.44
CA LEU A 63 -11.74 -4.42 -2.75
C LEU A 63 -12.75 -5.57 -2.86
N ALA A 64 -12.91 -6.38 -1.81
CA ALA A 64 -13.88 -7.48 -1.80
C ALA A 64 -15.33 -6.97 -1.93
N LYS A 65 -15.68 -5.85 -1.27
CA LYS A 65 -16.98 -5.19 -1.44
C LYS A 65 -17.15 -4.65 -2.85
N ALA A 66 -16.15 -3.93 -3.36
CA ALA A 66 -16.18 -3.35 -4.70
C ALA A 66 -16.29 -4.41 -5.80
N LYS A 67 -15.66 -5.58 -5.60
CA LYS A 67 -15.79 -6.73 -6.50
C LYS A 67 -17.23 -7.19 -6.56
N LYS A 68 -17.86 -7.49 -5.41
CA LYS A 68 -19.26 -7.94 -5.34
C LYS A 68 -20.23 -6.95 -5.98
N GLU A 69 -20.06 -5.66 -5.71
CA GLU A 69 -20.90 -4.60 -6.31
C GLU A 69 -20.71 -4.50 -7.82
N THR A 70 -19.49 -4.66 -8.31
CA THR A 70 -19.18 -4.60 -9.74
C THR A 70 -19.65 -5.86 -10.47
N GLU A 71 -19.54 -7.04 -9.87
CA GLU A 71 -20.10 -8.30 -10.37
C GLU A 71 -21.63 -8.20 -10.51
N ALA A 72 -22.33 -7.74 -9.47
CA ALA A 72 -23.78 -7.53 -9.52
C ALA A 72 -24.18 -6.50 -10.60
N SER A 73 -23.38 -5.45 -10.77
CA SER A 73 -23.61 -4.44 -11.81
C SER A 73 -23.39 -5.02 -13.21
N LEU A 74 -22.38 -5.89 -13.39
CA LEU A 74 -22.08 -6.56 -14.64
C LEU A 74 -23.18 -7.56 -15.02
N GLU A 75 -23.66 -8.35 -14.07
CA GLU A 75 -24.78 -9.26 -14.28
C GLU A 75 -26.03 -8.49 -14.71
N LYS A 76 -26.35 -7.39 -14.03
CA LYS A 76 -27.48 -6.53 -14.39
C LYS A 76 -27.30 -5.90 -15.77
N ALA A 77 -26.11 -5.43 -16.11
CA ALA A 77 -25.79 -4.84 -17.41
C ALA A 77 -25.97 -5.86 -18.54
N LYS A 78 -25.47 -7.10 -18.35
CA LYS A 78 -25.64 -8.21 -19.29
C LYS A 78 -27.12 -8.60 -19.43
N ALA A 79 -27.86 -8.71 -18.32
CA ALA A 79 -29.29 -9.05 -18.34
C ALA A 79 -30.16 -7.96 -19.00
N SER A 80 -29.76 -6.69 -18.89
CA SER A 80 -30.50 -5.55 -19.44
C SER A 80 -30.10 -5.19 -20.86
N ASN A 81 -29.22 -5.97 -21.51
CA ASN A 81 -28.61 -5.66 -22.81
C ASN A 81 -28.03 -4.23 -22.85
N ALA A 82 -27.31 -3.86 -21.79
CA ALA A 82 -26.57 -2.61 -21.73
C ALA A 82 -25.57 -2.51 -22.89
N LYS A 83 -25.08 -1.30 -23.15
CA LYS A 83 -24.18 -1.09 -24.29
C LYS A 83 -22.90 -1.91 -24.10
N PRO A 84 -22.30 -2.46 -25.17
CA PRO A 84 -21.06 -3.23 -25.09
C PRO A 84 -19.94 -2.47 -24.36
N GLU A 85 -19.88 -1.14 -24.50
CA GLU A 85 -18.91 -0.29 -23.82
C GLU A 85 -19.10 -0.27 -22.30
N GLU A 86 -20.34 -0.30 -21.81
CA GLU A 86 -20.66 -0.32 -20.38
C GLU A 86 -20.33 -1.68 -19.75
N ILE A 87 -20.62 -2.76 -20.47
CA ILE A 87 -20.25 -4.13 -20.07
C ILE A 87 -18.73 -4.24 -20.00
N LYS A 88 -18.01 -3.77 -21.03
CA LYS A 88 -16.55 -3.79 -21.06
C LYS A 88 -15.93 -2.96 -19.95
N ALA A 89 -16.46 -1.76 -19.66
CA ALA A 89 -15.96 -0.94 -18.57
C ALA A 89 -16.08 -1.64 -17.19
N LEU A 90 -17.16 -2.42 -16.99
CA LEU A 90 -17.34 -3.22 -15.77
C LEU A 90 -16.40 -4.43 -15.72
N GLU A 91 -16.14 -5.09 -16.85
CA GLU A 91 -15.16 -6.19 -16.94
C GLU A 91 -13.72 -5.70 -16.70
N ASP A 92 -13.34 -4.57 -17.30
CA ASP A 92 -12.05 -3.93 -17.09
C ASP A 92 -11.88 -3.51 -15.62
N LYS A 93 -12.95 -3.00 -14.99
CA LYS A 93 -12.95 -2.67 -13.55
C LYS A 93 -12.77 -3.90 -12.67
N LEU A 94 -13.41 -5.04 -12.99
CA LEU A 94 -13.20 -6.29 -12.24
C LEU A 94 -11.75 -6.78 -12.35
N ALA A 95 -11.17 -6.72 -13.55
CA ALA A 95 -9.77 -7.08 -13.76
C ALA A 95 -8.80 -6.19 -12.96
N ASP A 96 -9.06 -4.88 -12.88
CA ASP A 96 -8.26 -3.96 -12.05
C ASP A 96 -8.40 -4.29 -10.54
N ILE A 97 -9.62 -4.55 -10.07
CA ILE A 97 -9.87 -4.94 -8.67
C ILE A 97 -9.11 -6.22 -8.32
N ASP A 98 -9.16 -7.25 -9.18
CA ASP A 98 -8.47 -8.52 -8.95
C ASP A 98 -6.95 -8.35 -8.96
N LYS A 99 -6.41 -7.52 -9.86
CA LYS A 99 -4.99 -7.20 -9.90
C LYS A 99 -4.53 -6.51 -8.60
N ARG A 100 -5.27 -5.50 -8.14
CA ARG A 100 -4.96 -4.77 -6.90
C ARG A 100 -5.05 -5.67 -5.68
N ARG A 101 -6.05 -6.55 -5.66
CA ARG A 101 -6.24 -7.54 -4.58
C ARG A 101 -5.05 -8.49 -4.50
N ALA A 102 -4.64 -9.10 -5.61
CA ALA A 102 -3.50 -10.01 -5.63
C ALA A 102 -2.23 -9.33 -5.10
N GLY A 103 -1.93 -8.12 -5.57
CA GLY A 103 -0.76 -7.40 -5.10
C GLY A 103 -0.82 -7.01 -3.61
N ALA A 104 -1.99 -6.63 -3.10
CA ALA A 104 -2.15 -6.35 -1.66
C ALA A 104 -2.08 -7.61 -0.78
N GLU A 105 -2.52 -8.77 -1.28
CA GLU A 105 -2.35 -10.07 -0.61
C GLU A 105 -0.86 -10.47 -0.56
N GLU A 106 -0.11 -10.27 -1.65
CA GLU A 106 1.34 -10.49 -1.69
C GLU A 106 2.08 -9.56 -0.72
N GLU A 107 1.70 -8.29 -0.67
CA GLU A 107 2.28 -7.30 0.22
C GLU A 107 2.02 -7.63 1.69
N LEU A 108 0.80 -8.06 2.02
CA LEU A 108 0.44 -8.48 3.37
C LEU A 108 1.23 -9.73 3.78
N ALA A 109 1.34 -10.72 2.89
CA ALA A 109 2.12 -11.93 3.14
C ALA A 109 3.60 -11.62 3.38
N LEU A 110 4.20 -10.73 2.58
CA LEU A 110 5.56 -10.25 2.80
C LEU A 110 5.69 -9.53 4.15
N GLY A 111 4.72 -8.67 4.49
CA GLY A 111 4.67 -7.95 5.76
C GLY A 111 4.60 -8.85 7.00
N GLU A 112 4.07 -10.06 6.86
CA GLU A 112 3.93 -11.07 7.92
C GLU A 112 5.10 -12.09 7.96
N ASP A 113 6.01 -12.06 6.99
CA ASP A 113 7.17 -12.98 6.94
C ASP A 113 8.31 -12.53 7.88
N ASP A 114 8.26 -13.01 9.11
CA ASP A 114 9.32 -12.85 10.11
C ASP A 114 10.48 -13.85 9.96
N GLY A 115 10.31 -14.90 9.14
CA GLY A 115 11.22 -16.03 8.98
C GLY A 115 12.23 -15.90 7.84
N GLY A 116 11.99 -14.97 6.90
CA GLY A 116 12.85 -14.77 5.73
C GLY A 116 14.31 -14.37 6.04
N GLY A 117 15.20 -14.68 5.11
CA GLY A 117 16.61 -14.26 5.12
C GLY A 117 16.80 -12.76 4.89
N VAL A 118 18.06 -12.32 4.80
CA VAL A 118 18.42 -10.89 4.69
C VAL A 118 17.69 -10.18 3.56
N GLU A 119 17.66 -10.76 2.37
CA GLU A 119 17.01 -10.16 1.20
C GLU A 119 15.50 -10.01 1.40
N THR A 120 14.84 -11.01 1.99
CA THR A 120 13.41 -10.93 2.32
C THR A 120 13.14 -9.81 3.33
N GLN A 121 13.99 -9.68 4.35
CA GLN A 121 13.84 -8.61 5.37
C GLN A 121 14.13 -7.22 4.78
N ARG A 122 15.07 -7.10 3.83
CA ARG A 122 15.31 -5.85 3.08
C ARG A 122 14.11 -5.48 2.24
N GLU A 123 13.52 -6.44 1.54
CA GLU A 123 12.34 -6.20 0.71
C GLU A 123 11.13 -5.81 1.57
N ARG A 124 10.91 -6.52 2.67
CA ARG A 124 9.87 -6.18 3.67
C ARG A 124 10.04 -4.76 4.22
N LYS A 125 11.27 -4.37 4.55
CA LYS A 125 11.61 -3.00 4.97
C LYS A 125 11.33 -1.98 3.88
N ARG A 126 11.76 -2.26 2.65
CA ARG A 126 11.59 -1.37 1.49
C ARG A 126 10.12 -1.09 1.22
N VAL A 127 9.29 -2.14 1.22
CA VAL A 127 7.84 -2.05 1.01
C VAL A 127 7.18 -1.28 2.16
N LEU A 128 7.49 -1.60 3.42
CA LEU A 128 6.96 -0.85 4.58
C LEU A 128 7.26 0.65 4.44
N LEU A 129 8.52 1.01 4.20
CA LEU A 129 8.93 2.41 4.11
C LEU A 129 8.32 3.11 2.89
N ALA A 130 8.11 2.41 1.78
CA ALA A 130 7.43 2.98 0.62
C ALA A 130 6.01 3.45 0.98
N ASN A 131 5.26 2.63 1.71
CA ASN A 131 3.90 2.95 2.14
C ASN A 131 3.86 4.03 3.21
N VAL A 132 4.70 3.94 4.24
CA VAL A 132 4.77 4.94 5.30
C VAL A 132 5.14 6.31 4.71
N ASN A 133 6.09 6.35 3.77
CA ASN A 133 6.43 7.58 3.07
C ASN A 133 5.28 8.12 2.20
N GLN A 134 4.45 7.24 1.63
CA GLN A 134 3.24 7.67 0.92
C GLN A 134 2.24 8.31 1.88
N TRP A 135 2.03 7.74 3.07
CA TRP A 135 1.15 8.31 4.10
C TRP A 135 1.65 9.65 4.62
N ILE A 136 2.95 9.78 4.88
CA ILE A 136 3.59 11.05 5.31
C ILE A 136 3.36 12.14 4.25
N ARG A 137 3.58 11.83 2.97
CA ARG A 137 3.35 12.81 1.89
C ARG A 137 1.89 13.25 1.79
N ASP A 138 0.95 12.32 1.90
CA ASP A 138 -0.48 12.63 1.84
C ASP A 138 -0.93 13.45 3.05
N LEU A 139 -0.46 13.11 4.26
CA LEU A 139 -0.66 13.91 5.46
C LEU A 139 -0.14 15.34 5.29
N GLY A 140 1.08 15.52 4.76
CA GLY A 140 1.65 16.84 4.49
C GLY A 140 0.84 17.65 3.48
N ALA A 141 0.30 17.00 2.44
CA ALA A 141 -0.58 17.64 1.47
C ALA A 141 -1.91 18.08 2.11
N GLN A 142 -2.52 17.24 2.96
CA GLN A 142 -3.72 17.58 3.71
C GLN A 142 -3.45 18.72 4.72
N ALA A 143 -2.32 18.66 5.44
CA ALA A 143 -1.90 19.69 6.40
C ALA A 143 -1.71 21.05 5.69
N THR A 144 -1.08 21.06 4.52
CA THR A 144 -0.89 22.27 3.70
C THR A 144 -2.22 22.84 3.25
N LYS A 145 -3.17 21.98 2.86
CA LYS A 145 -4.52 22.41 2.47
C LYS A 145 -5.28 23.01 3.66
N ALA A 146 -5.20 22.38 4.84
CA ALA A 146 -5.81 22.89 6.06
C ALA A 146 -5.20 24.24 6.47
N LEU A 147 -3.87 24.41 6.38
CA LEU A 147 -3.21 25.69 6.62
C LEU A 147 -3.69 26.78 5.65
N LYS A 148 -3.83 26.44 4.37
CA LYS A 148 -4.38 27.37 3.37
C LYS A 148 -5.80 27.81 3.74
N THR A 149 -6.66 26.90 4.18
CA THR A 149 -8.01 27.25 4.68
C THR A 149 -7.92 28.12 5.93
N ALA A 150 -7.02 27.81 6.87
CA ALA A 150 -6.83 28.61 8.07
C ALA A 150 -6.41 30.05 7.78
N ILE A 151 -5.65 30.28 6.71
CA ILE A 151 -5.19 31.61 6.27
C ILE A 151 -6.29 32.36 5.49
N LEU A 152 -7.09 31.66 4.69
CA LEU A 152 -8.05 32.26 3.76
C LEU A 152 -9.48 32.42 4.32
N SER A 153 -9.80 31.71 5.39
CA SER A 153 -11.11 31.76 6.06
C SER A 153 -11.05 32.58 7.36
N ASP A 154 -12.20 32.94 7.90
CA ASP A 154 -12.34 33.72 9.14
C ASP A 154 -13.04 32.93 10.25
N GLY A 155 -12.88 33.39 11.50
CA GLY A 155 -13.68 32.92 12.64
C GLY A 155 -13.52 31.43 12.96
N LEU A 156 -14.65 30.73 13.13
CA LEU A 156 -14.66 29.33 13.54
C LEU A 156 -14.02 28.39 12.51
N GLU A 157 -14.15 28.71 11.22
CA GLU A 157 -13.60 27.90 10.14
C GLU A 157 -12.07 27.95 10.14
N ALA A 158 -11.50 29.14 10.31
CA ALA A 158 -10.06 29.33 10.44
C ALA A 158 -9.47 28.57 11.64
N MET A 159 -10.12 28.69 12.80
CA MET A 159 -9.68 27.98 14.01
C MET A 159 -9.78 26.46 13.88
N SER A 160 -10.83 25.95 13.23
CA SER A 160 -10.96 24.51 12.97
C SER A 160 -9.86 24.01 12.04
N ALA A 161 -9.61 24.72 10.95
CA ALA A 161 -8.58 24.38 9.98
C ALA A 161 -7.16 24.46 10.58
N GLN A 162 -6.90 25.41 11.48
CA GLN A 162 -5.62 25.50 12.18
C GLN A 162 -5.39 24.29 13.11
N ARG A 163 -6.43 23.83 13.82
CA ARG A 163 -6.33 22.62 14.65
C ARG A 163 -6.12 21.37 13.80
N GLU A 164 -6.81 21.27 12.68
CA GLU A 164 -6.65 20.18 11.73
C GLU A 164 -5.22 20.14 11.16
N HIS A 165 -4.68 21.29 10.74
CA HIS A 165 -3.30 21.42 10.30
C HIS A 165 -2.31 20.91 11.35
N ALA A 166 -2.40 21.40 12.59
CA ALA A 166 -1.50 20.99 13.67
C ALA A 166 -1.60 19.48 13.97
N MET A 167 -2.81 18.92 13.95
CA MET A 167 -3.02 17.48 14.14
C MET A 167 -2.40 16.64 13.01
N LEU A 168 -2.50 17.10 11.76
CA LEU A 168 -1.96 16.39 10.60
C LEU A 168 -0.43 16.45 10.57
N GLU A 169 0.17 17.60 10.90
CA GLU A 169 1.62 17.72 11.07
C GLU A 169 2.13 16.81 12.19
N GLU A 170 1.51 16.84 13.36
CA GLU A 170 1.92 15.97 14.48
C GLU A 170 1.86 14.48 14.10
N ARG A 171 0.86 14.06 13.31
CA ARG A 171 0.77 12.69 12.81
C ARG A 171 1.88 12.37 11.81
N SER A 172 2.19 13.31 10.91
CA SER A 172 3.27 13.18 9.94
C SER A 172 4.61 13.01 10.64
N ASP A 173 4.91 13.91 11.58
CA ASP A 173 6.16 13.91 12.35
C ASP A 173 6.31 12.63 13.17
N LYS A 174 5.24 12.11 13.78
CA LYS A 174 5.29 10.84 14.52
C LYS A 174 5.64 9.66 13.63
N LEU A 175 5.12 9.62 12.40
CA LEU A 175 5.47 8.58 11.44
C LEU A 175 6.91 8.71 10.96
N GLU A 176 7.35 9.93 10.63
CA GLU A 176 8.72 10.20 10.20
C GLU A 176 9.73 9.85 11.29
N ASN A 177 9.47 10.25 12.54
CA ASN A 177 10.31 9.86 13.66
C ASN A 177 10.34 8.33 13.87
N ALA A 178 9.23 7.64 13.62
CA ALA A 178 9.18 6.18 13.72
C ALA A 178 9.98 5.47 12.61
N THR A 179 10.11 6.05 11.41
CA THR A 179 10.93 5.46 10.34
C THR A 179 12.44 5.61 10.61
N HIS A 180 12.81 6.60 11.41
CA HIS A 180 14.18 6.86 11.88
C HIS A 180 14.55 6.17 13.20
N ASP A 181 13.65 5.38 13.78
CA ASP A 181 13.97 4.61 14.97
C ASP A 181 15.04 3.54 14.68
N VAL A 182 15.91 3.29 15.66
CA VAL A 182 17.01 2.32 15.55
C VAL A 182 16.54 0.93 15.12
N THR A 183 15.35 0.50 15.55
CA THR A 183 14.78 -0.81 15.22
C THR A 183 14.34 -0.90 13.75
N VAL A 184 14.09 0.24 13.09
CA VAL A 184 13.77 0.34 11.67
C VAL A 184 15.04 0.59 10.85
N GLU A 185 15.91 1.51 11.26
CA GLU A 185 17.13 1.85 10.53
C GLU A 185 18.10 0.67 10.46
N GLN A 186 18.31 -0.03 11.58
CA GLN A 186 19.19 -1.20 11.63
C GLN A 186 18.52 -2.50 11.18
N TRP A 187 17.23 -2.46 10.82
CA TRP A 187 16.54 -3.64 10.31
C TRP A 187 17.21 -4.12 9.02
N ALA A 188 17.44 -5.44 8.98
CA ALA A 188 18.10 -6.17 7.90
C ALA A 188 19.60 -5.86 7.73
N ALA A 189 20.23 -5.18 8.69
CA ALA A 189 21.68 -4.98 8.75
C ALA A 189 22.44 -6.12 9.46
N THR A 190 21.75 -6.94 10.27
CA THR A 190 22.36 -7.90 11.21
C THR A 190 21.90 -9.35 11.07
N ARG A 191 21.10 -9.69 10.06
CA ARG A 191 20.78 -11.10 9.74
C ARG A 191 21.73 -11.68 8.71
#